data_AF-A0A0C5DCZ8-F1
#
_entry.id   AF-A0A0C5DCZ8-F1
#
_cell.length_a   1.000
_cell.length_b   1.000
_cell.length_c   1.000
_cell.angle_alpha   90.00
_cell.angle_beta   90.00
_cell.angle_gamma   90.00
#
_symmetry.space_group_name_H-M   'P 1'
#
loop_
_entity.id
_entity.type
_entity.pdbx_description
1 polymer ?
#
loop_
_entity_poly.entity_id
_entity_poly.type
_entity_poly.pdbx_seq_one_letter_code
_entity_poly.pdbx_strand_id
1 'polypeptide(L)'
;VKEQGDLVRKLKEEKAPEIDVKKAVAELKTRKKVLEDKELSLTPAEELFDRAKMEDLIKRRFFYDQSFAIYGGITGQFDFGPMGCALKSNMIQLWRKYFILQEQMLEVDCSILTPEPVLKASGHVERFADLMTKDVKSGECFRLDHLIKAHLEKIKSEKNTKAELKVEIEDILVKLDGMTADEMSAMMKRFDMKSPVSGNELTPPIEFNLMFNTQIGPSGLVKGFLRPETAQGIFVNFKRLLEFNQGRLPFAAAQVG
;
A
#
# COMPACT_ATOMS: atom_id res chain seq x y z
N VAL A 1 30.59 -7.03 11.91
CA VAL A 1 30.00 -5.77 11.40
C VAL A 1 30.24 -4.60 12.34
N LYS A 2 29.90 -4.71 13.63
CA LYS A 2 30.07 -3.65 14.65
C LYS A 2 31.48 -3.06 14.68
N GLU A 3 32.51 -3.89 14.84
CA GLU A 3 33.92 -3.45 14.86
C GLU A 3 34.33 -2.64 13.63
N GLN A 4 33.90 -3.06 12.43
CA GLN A 4 34.19 -2.34 11.18
C GLN A 4 33.38 -1.04 11.08
N GLY A 5 32.16 -1.01 11.62
CA GLY A 5 31.34 0.19 11.70
C GLY A 5 31.96 1.23 12.62
N ASP A 6 32.49 0.79 13.76
CA ASP A 6 33.20 1.62 14.73
C ASP A 6 34.51 2.18 14.13
N LEU A 7 35.23 1.37 13.33
CA LEU A 7 36.41 1.82 12.58
C LEU A 7 36.08 2.90 11.55
N VAL A 8 35.01 2.74 10.76
CA VAL A 8 34.55 3.77 9.81
C VAL A 8 34.17 5.06 10.53
N ARG A 9 33.55 4.97 11.70
CA ARG A 9 33.17 6.13 12.51
C ARG A 9 34.42 6.86 13.02
N LYS A 10 35.39 6.12 13.56
CA LYS A 10 36.67 6.67 14.04
C LYS A 10 37.48 7.34 12.92
N LEU A 11 37.58 6.71 11.74
CA LEU A 11 38.28 7.30 10.58
C LEU A 11 37.63 8.61 10.09
N LYS A 12 36.30 8.74 10.21
CA LYS A 12 35.59 9.99 9.91
C LYS A 12 35.80 11.06 10.97
N GLU A 13 35.85 10.68 12.24
CA GLU A 13 36.13 11.59 13.36
C GLU A 13 37.58 12.12 13.33
N GLU A 14 38.55 11.28 12.95
CA GLU A 14 39.97 11.63 12.84
C GLU A 14 40.34 12.34 11.52
N LYS A 15 39.36 12.60 10.64
CA LYS A 15 39.56 13.21 9.30
C LYS A 15 40.64 12.49 8.47
N ALA A 16 40.65 11.16 8.52
CA ALA A 16 41.57 10.33 7.75
C ALA A 16 41.39 10.56 6.23
N PRO A 17 42.41 10.21 5.41
CA PRO A 17 42.32 10.34 3.95
C PRO A 17 41.06 9.66 3.38
N GLU A 18 40.43 10.32 2.40
CA GLU A 18 39.15 9.87 1.84
C GLU A 18 39.22 8.46 1.24
N ILE A 19 40.38 8.07 0.74
CA ILE A 19 40.66 6.74 0.19
C ILE A 19 40.52 5.65 1.27
N ASP A 20 41.02 5.91 2.48
CA ASP A 20 40.98 4.96 3.59
C ASP A 20 39.57 4.81 4.15
N VAL A 21 38.82 5.92 4.21
CA VAL A 21 37.39 5.91 4.58
C VAL A 21 36.59 5.11 3.55
N LYS A 22 36.83 5.31 2.24
CA LYS A 22 36.14 4.57 1.18
C LYS A 22 36.43 3.07 1.24
N LYS A 23 37.69 2.69 1.48
CA LYS A 23 38.10 1.29 1.63
C LYS A 23 37.42 0.63 2.84
N ALA A 24 37.41 1.31 3.99
CA ALA A 24 36.76 0.81 5.20
C ALA A 24 35.23 0.68 5.05
N VAL A 25 34.59 1.61 4.33
CA VAL A 25 33.14 1.56 4.01
C VAL A 25 32.82 0.42 3.05
N ALA A 26 33.65 0.19 2.03
CA ALA A 26 33.46 -0.92 1.09
C ALA A 26 33.54 -2.27 1.84
N GLU A 27 34.52 -2.42 2.73
CA GLU A 27 34.65 -3.61 3.57
C GLU A 27 33.47 -3.76 4.55
N LEU A 28 32.98 -2.67 5.12
CA LEU A 28 31.78 -2.70 5.97
C LEU A 28 30.55 -3.19 5.20
N LYS A 29 30.37 -2.74 3.95
CA LYS A 29 29.27 -3.22 3.08
C LYS A 29 29.38 -4.72 2.80
N THR A 30 30.58 -5.21 2.49
CA THR A 30 30.81 -6.65 2.29
C THR A 30 30.49 -7.44 3.55
N ARG A 31 30.96 -6.98 4.72
CA ARG A 31 30.68 -7.64 6.01
C ARG A 31 29.19 -7.60 6.39
N LYS A 32 28.46 -6.53 6.03
CA LYS A 32 27.00 -6.45 6.21
C LYS A 32 26.29 -7.46 5.34
N LYS A 33 26.65 -7.56 4.05
CA LYS A 33 26.09 -8.54 3.13
C LYS A 33 26.30 -9.97 3.61
N VAL A 34 27.51 -10.30 4.06
CA VAL A 34 27.81 -11.63 4.63
C VAL A 34 27.01 -11.91 5.92
N LEU A 35 26.77 -10.88 6.74
CA LEU A 35 25.93 -11.02 7.93
C LEU A 35 24.47 -11.26 7.56
N GLU A 36 23.92 -10.50 6.62
CA GLU A 36 22.55 -10.68 6.10
C GLU A 36 22.37 -12.07 5.48
N ASP A 37 23.31 -12.52 4.64
CA ASP A 37 23.30 -13.86 4.05
C ASP A 37 23.37 -14.96 5.12
N LYS A 38 24.16 -14.74 6.18
CA LYS A 38 24.31 -15.70 7.28
C LYS A 38 23.10 -15.72 8.22
N GLU A 39 22.55 -14.56 8.55
CA GLU A 39 21.28 -14.42 9.26
C GLU A 39 20.18 -15.15 8.50
N LEU A 40 20.08 -14.95 7.18
CA LEU A 40 19.14 -15.65 6.32
C LEU A 40 19.33 -17.18 6.34
N SER A 41 20.59 -17.65 6.38
CA SER A 41 20.90 -19.09 6.45
C SER A 41 20.67 -19.72 7.82
N LEU A 42 20.69 -18.92 8.90
CA LEU A 42 20.53 -19.35 10.29
C LEU A 42 19.09 -19.19 10.76
N THR A 43 18.28 -18.40 10.04
CA THR A 43 16.83 -18.44 10.17
C THR A 43 16.43 -19.90 10.03
N PRO A 44 15.78 -20.49 11.06
CA PRO A 44 15.23 -21.83 10.93
C PRO A 44 14.46 -21.89 9.62
N ALA A 45 14.47 -23.03 8.93
CA ALA A 45 13.45 -23.29 7.93
C ALA A 45 12.11 -23.32 8.70
N GLU A 46 11.55 -22.14 8.96
CA GLU A 46 10.18 -21.99 9.44
C GLU A 46 9.34 -22.86 8.54
N GLU A 47 8.35 -23.56 9.10
CA GLU A 47 7.25 -24.05 8.30
C GLU A 47 6.80 -22.86 7.43
N LEU A 48 7.17 -22.90 6.15
CA LEU A 48 6.91 -21.81 5.21
C LEU A 48 5.44 -21.47 5.38
N PHE A 49 5.16 -20.19 5.69
CA PHE A 49 3.81 -19.72 5.95
C PHE A 49 2.87 -20.21 4.84
N ASP A 50 2.02 -21.17 5.19
CA ASP A 50 1.10 -21.78 4.26
C ASP A 50 -0.19 -20.97 4.25
N ARG A 51 -0.23 -19.98 3.36
CA ARG A 51 -1.38 -19.08 3.20
C ARG A 51 -2.67 -19.86 2.97
N ALA A 52 -2.64 -20.94 2.20
CA ALA A 52 -3.83 -21.73 1.89
C ALA A 52 -4.38 -22.43 3.14
N LYS A 53 -3.51 -23.04 3.95
CA LYS A 53 -3.91 -23.62 5.24
C LYS A 53 -4.43 -22.57 6.22
N MET A 54 -3.81 -21.39 6.27
CA MET A 54 -4.27 -20.30 7.13
C MET A 54 -5.66 -19.81 6.70
N GLU A 55 -5.86 -19.53 5.41
CA GLU A 55 -7.14 -19.06 4.88
C GLU A 55 -8.26 -20.08 5.09
N ASP A 56 -7.99 -21.39 4.89
CA ASP A 56 -8.94 -22.46 5.20
C ASP A 56 -9.34 -22.44 6.68
N LEU A 57 -8.36 -22.35 7.60
CA LEU A 57 -8.63 -22.32 9.02
C LEU A 57 -9.45 -21.09 9.44
N ILE A 58 -9.08 -19.91 8.94
CA ILE A 58 -9.75 -18.62 9.22
C ILE A 58 -11.21 -18.68 8.76
N LYS A 59 -11.47 -19.16 7.55
CA LYS A 59 -12.84 -19.30 7.02
C LYS A 59 -13.63 -20.36 7.76
N ARG A 60 -13.06 -21.55 7.98
CA ARG A 60 -13.72 -22.66 8.70
C ARG A 60 -14.04 -22.32 10.16
N ARG A 61 -13.28 -21.40 10.78
CA ARG A 61 -13.54 -20.88 12.12
C ARG A 61 -14.30 -19.55 12.12
N PHE A 62 -14.74 -19.10 10.95
CA PHE A 62 -15.48 -17.88 10.72
C PHE A 62 -14.86 -16.65 11.42
N PHE A 63 -13.56 -16.45 11.20
CA PHE A 63 -12.90 -15.18 11.54
C PHE A 63 -13.34 -14.09 10.58
N TYR A 64 -13.23 -14.33 9.28
CA TYR A 64 -13.92 -13.56 8.25
C TYR A 64 -14.30 -14.48 7.09
N ASP A 65 -15.28 -14.07 6.29
CA ASP A 65 -15.60 -14.71 5.02
C ASP A 65 -16.06 -13.66 3.99
N GLN A 66 -16.22 -14.05 2.73
CA GLN A 66 -16.63 -13.15 1.66
C GLN A 66 -18.04 -12.61 1.90
N SER A 67 -18.20 -11.28 1.85
CA SER A 67 -19.52 -10.66 2.02
C SER A 67 -20.46 -11.08 0.89
N PHE A 68 -21.72 -11.35 1.24
CA PHE A 68 -22.76 -11.79 0.30
C PHE A 68 -22.44 -13.11 -0.42
N ALA A 69 -21.68 -14.03 0.20
CA ALA A 69 -21.24 -15.28 -0.42
C ALA A 69 -22.38 -16.11 -1.08
N ILE A 70 -23.56 -16.16 -0.45
CA ILE A 70 -24.73 -16.90 -1.00
C ILE A 70 -25.29 -16.28 -2.30
N TYR A 71 -24.90 -15.04 -2.62
CA TYR A 71 -25.26 -14.33 -3.85
C TYR A 71 -24.10 -14.25 -4.86
N GLY A 72 -23.05 -15.07 -4.68
CA GLY A 72 -21.85 -15.06 -5.51
C GLY A 72 -20.71 -14.19 -4.98
N GLY A 73 -20.98 -13.42 -3.93
CA GLY A 73 -19.98 -12.60 -3.23
C GLY A 73 -19.52 -11.35 -4.00
N ILE A 74 -18.91 -10.42 -3.28
CA ILE A 74 -18.30 -9.22 -3.87
C ILE A 74 -16.81 -9.20 -3.55
N THR A 75 -15.97 -9.14 -4.58
CA THR A 75 -14.52 -9.06 -4.41
C THR A 75 -14.14 -7.79 -3.66
N GLY A 76 -13.26 -7.92 -2.66
CA GLY A 76 -12.82 -6.81 -1.81
C GLY A 76 -13.73 -6.48 -0.62
N GLN A 77 -14.84 -7.21 -0.45
CA GLN A 77 -15.73 -7.07 0.72
C GLN A 77 -15.74 -8.36 1.54
N PHE A 78 -15.58 -8.21 2.86
CA PHE A 78 -15.53 -9.33 3.80
C PHE A 78 -16.33 -9.02 5.07
N ASP A 79 -17.04 -10.03 5.56
CA ASP A 79 -17.80 -9.98 6.80
C ASP A 79 -16.98 -10.67 7.90
N PHE A 80 -16.81 -10.02 9.05
CA PHE A 80 -16.14 -10.60 10.20
C PHE A 80 -17.12 -11.45 11.02
N GLY A 81 -16.79 -12.71 11.23
CA GLY A 81 -17.56 -13.58 12.13
C GLY A 81 -17.18 -13.37 13.61
N PRO A 82 -17.72 -14.18 14.54
CA PRO A 82 -17.61 -13.91 15.98
C PRO A 82 -16.17 -13.76 16.49
N MET A 83 -15.27 -14.66 16.06
CA MET A 83 -13.87 -14.63 16.49
C MET A 83 -13.10 -13.48 15.86
N GLY A 84 -13.41 -13.13 14.61
CA GLY A 84 -12.81 -11.98 13.94
C GLY A 84 -13.26 -10.65 14.55
N CYS A 85 -14.53 -10.54 14.92
CA CYS A 85 -15.05 -9.38 15.66
C CYS A 85 -14.36 -9.21 17.01
N ALA A 86 -14.19 -10.30 17.78
CA ALA A 86 -13.47 -10.26 19.06
C ALA A 86 -12.00 -9.85 18.87
N LEU A 87 -11.30 -10.44 17.89
CA LEU A 87 -9.92 -10.08 17.57
C LEU A 87 -9.79 -8.62 17.14
N LYS A 88 -10.62 -8.15 16.21
CA LYS A 88 -10.64 -6.77 15.73
C LYS A 88 -10.88 -5.79 16.87
N SER A 89 -11.86 -6.07 17.75
CA SER A 89 -12.14 -5.25 18.93
C SER A 89 -10.92 -5.16 19.86
N ASN A 90 -10.27 -6.30 20.15
CA ASN A 90 -9.08 -6.34 20.98
C ASN A 90 -7.92 -5.54 20.39
N MET A 91 -7.70 -5.63 19.07
CA MET A 91 -6.66 -4.86 18.37
C MET A 91 -6.94 -3.36 18.43
N ILE A 92 -8.18 -2.93 18.17
CA ILE A 92 -8.57 -1.52 18.26
C ILE A 92 -8.42 -1.00 19.69
N GLN A 93 -8.81 -1.79 20.69
CA GLN A 93 -8.64 -1.42 22.10
C GLN A 93 -7.17 -1.29 22.48
N LEU A 94 -6.30 -2.20 22.01
CA LEU A 94 -4.87 -2.12 22.24
C LEU A 94 -4.28 -0.86 21.60
N TRP A 95 -4.68 -0.56 20.36
CA TRP A 95 -4.25 0.65 19.65
C TRP A 95 -4.70 1.93 20.38
N ARG A 96 -5.97 1.99 20.84
CA ARG A 96 -6.47 3.10 21.67
C ARG A 96 -5.68 3.27 22.95
N LYS A 97 -5.39 2.16 23.66
CA LYS A 97 -4.59 2.19 24.88
C LYS A 97 -3.18 2.73 24.62
N TYR A 98 -2.54 2.25 23.55
CA TYR A 98 -1.15 2.59 23.24
C TYR A 98 -0.97 3.99 22.66
N PHE A 99 -1.88 4.47 21.82
CA PHE A 99 -1.72 5.79 21.19
C PHE A 99 -2.61 6.84 21.85
N ILE A 100 -3.92 6.64 21.84
CA ILE A 100 -4.87 7.67 22.30
C ILE A 100 -4.71 7.95 23.79
N LEU A 101 -4.71 6.91 24.63
CA LEU A 101 -4.66 7.09 26.08
C LEU A 101 -3.27 7.49 26.58
N GLN A 102 -2.19 6.90 26.05
CA GLN A 102 -0.83 7.22 26.48
C GLN A 102 -0.41 8.63 26.03
N GLU A 103 -0.71 9.04 24.80
CA GLU A 103 -0.34 10.35 24.25
C GLU A 103 -1.43 11.41 24.44
N GLN A 104 -2.51 11.08 25.16
CA GLN A 104 -3.66 11.96 25.40
C GLN A 104 -4.23 12.60 24.12
N MET A 105 -4.31 11.81 23.04
CA MET A 105 -4.83 12.29 21.76
C MET A 105 -6.33 12.62 21.86
N LEU A 106 -6.74 13.65 21.15
CA LEU A 106 -8.15 14.04 21.03
C LEU A 106 -8.85 13.12 20.01
N GLU A 107 -9.49 12.05 20.50
CA GLU A 107 -10.25 11.12 19.64
C GLU A 107 -11.56 11.77 19.16
N VAL A 108 -11.82 11.70 17.85
CA VAL A 108 -13.07 12.15 17.22
C VAL A 108 -13.63 11.07 16.30
N ASP A 109 -14.95 11.10 16.09
CA ASP A 109 -15.62 10.27 15.10
C ASP A 109 -16.38 11.15 14.11
N CYS A 110 -15.99 11.09 12.85
CA CYS A 110 -16.52 11.91 11.77
C CYS A 110 -17.35 11.06 10.80
N SER A 111 -18.24 11.69 10.03
CA SER A 111 -19.04 11.00 9.01
C SER A 111 -18.17 10.35 7.93
N ILE A 112 -18.67 9.26 7.34
CA ILE A 112 -18.05 8.61 6.17
C ILE A 112 -18.39 9.39 4.90
N LEU A 113 -19.66 9.78 4.77
CA LEU A 113 -20.15 10.56 3.63
C LEU A 113 -19.53 11.96 3.66
N THR A 114 -18.85 12.31 2.58
CA THR A 114 -18.04 13.52 2.46
C THR A 114 -18.45 14.31 1.22
N PRO A 115 -18.83 15.60 1.33
CA PRO A 115 -19.15 16.43 0.19
C PRO A 115 -17.95 16.64 -0.75
N GLU A 116 -18.19 16.67 -2.06
CA GLU A 116 -17.15 16.87 -3.09
C GLU A 116 -16.22 18.07 -2.82
N PRO A 117 -16.69 19.25 -2.37
CA PRO A 117 -15.80 20.39 -2.13
C PRO A 117 -14.67 20.13 -1.13
N VAL A 118 -14.89 19.27 -0.12
CA VAL A 118 -13.86 18.91 0.87
C VAL A 118 -12.75 18.11 0.20
N LEU A 119 -13.13 17.09 -0.58
CA LEU A 119 -12.17 16.22 -1.26
C LEU A 119 -11.49 16.93 -2.43
N LYS A 120 -12.17 17.88 -3.07
CA LYS A 120 -11.57 18.75 -4.07
C LYS A 120 -10.51 19.65 -3.45
N ALA A 121 -10.82 20.29 -2.32
CA ALA A 121 -9.85 21.14 -1.61
C ALA A 121 -8.61 20.37 -1.13
N SER A 122 -8.78 19.12 -0.72
CA SER A 122 -7.67 18.23 -0.33
C SER A 122 -6.86 17.66 -1.52
N GLY A 123 -7.31 17.88 -2.76
CA GLY A 123 -6.66 17.35 -3.98
C GLY A 123 -7.03 15.91 -4.34
N HIS A 124 -7.82 15.20 -3.53
CA HIS A 124 -8.21 13.81 -3.79
C HIS A 124 -9.03 13.65 -5.07
N VAL A 125 -9.90 14.61 -5.41
CA VAL A 125 -10.70 14.53 -6.65
C VAL A 125 -9.83 14.48 -7.90
N GLU A 126 -8.69 15.18 -7.88
CA GLU A 126 -7.79 15.31 -9.03
C GLU A 126 -6.67 14.26 -9.03
N ARG A 127 -6.19 13.85 -7.84
CA ARG A 127 -4.98 13.03 -7.71
C ARG A 127 -5.21 11.62 -7.18
N PHE A 128 -6.39 11.32 -6.63
CA PHE A 128 -6.72 10.00 -6.09
C PHE A 128 -7.27 9.10 -7.20
N ALA A 129 -6.46 8.94 -8.24
CA ALA A 129 -6.78 8.13 -9.40
C ALA A 129 -5.64 7.16 -9.68
N ASP A 130 -6.01 5.93 -10.03
CA ASP A 130 -5.08 4.96 -10.56
C ASP A 130 -5.18 4.92 -12.08
N LEU A 131 -4.08 4.54 -12.73
CA LEU A 131 -4.10 4.19 -14.13
C LEU A 131 -4.73 2.81 -14.29
N MET A 132 -5.80 2.76 -15.08
CA MET A 132 -6.52 1.54 -15.41
C MET A 132 -6.49 1.30 -16.92
N THR A 133 -6.57 0.04 -17.32
CA THR A 133 -6.83 -0.36 -18.69
C THR A 133 -8.01 -1.33 -18.73
N LYS A 134 -8.70 -1.41 -19.86
CA LYS A 134 -9.88 -2.26 -20.03
C LYS A 134 -9.67 -3.27 -21.15
N ASP A 135 -10.20 -4.47 -20.97
CA ASP A 135 -10.39 -5.39 -22.09
C ASP A 135 -11.40 -4.79 -23.07
N VAL A 136 -11.01 -4.67 -24.34
CA VAL A 136 -11.83 -4.02 -25.38
C VAL A 136 -13.15 -4.76 -25.63
N LYS A 137 -13.22 -6.07 -25.37
CA LYS A 137 -14.42 -6.89 -25.60
C LYS A 137 -15.22 -7.15 -24.34
N SER A 138 -14.58 -7.52 -23.24
CA SER A 138 -15.30 -7.86 -22.00
C SER A 138 -15.63 -6.64 -21.14
N GLY A 139 -14.90 -5.53 -21.32
CA GLY A 139 -15.02 -4.34 -20.49
C GLY A 139 -14.42 -4.49 -19.08
N GLU A 140 -13.79 -5.64 -18.80
CA GLU A 140 -13.13 -5.90 -17.53
C GLU A 140 -11.98 -4.91 -17.32
N CYS A 141 -11.89 -4.34 -16.12
CA CYS A 141 -10.95 -3.28 -15.79
C CYS A 141 -9.79 -3.83 -14.96
N PHE A 142 -8.57 -3.49 -15.35
CA PHE A 142 -7.34 -3.90 -14.66
C PHE A 142 -6.56 -2.66 -14.22
N ARG A 143 -6.07 -2.70 -12.98
CA ARG A 143 -5.11 -1.72 -12.49
C ARG A 143 -3.78 -1.93 -13.20
N LEU A 144 -3.28 -0.87 -13.83
CA LEU A 144 -2.23 -1.00 -14.84
C LEU A 144 -0.89 -1.39 -14.24
N ASP A 145 -0.52 -0.82 -13.11
CA ASP A 145 0.65 -1.18 -12.31
C ASP A 145 0.66 -2.68 -11.95
N HIS A 146 -0.45 -3.20 -11.41
CA HIS A 146 -0.58 -4.59 -11.03
C HIS A 146 -0.51 -5.51 -12.25
N LEU A 147 -1.13 -5.09 -13.36
CA LEU A 147 -1.11 -5.85 -14.61
C LEU A 147 0.30 -5.93 -15.20
N ILE A 148 1.03 -4.80 -15.26
CA ILE A 148 2.43 -4.75 -15.71
C ILE A 148 3.28 -5.62 -14.79
N LYS A 149 3.16 -5.45 -13.48
CA LYS A 149 3.92 -6.24 -12.51
C LYS A 149 3.72 -7.74 -12.69
N ALA A 150 2.47 -8.20 -12.74
CA ALA A 150 2.15 -9.62 -12.90
C ALA A 150 2.68 -10.19 -14.23
N HIS A 151 2.58 -9.42 -15.32
CA HIS A 151 3.07 -9.82 -16.64
C HIS A 151 4.59 -9.93 -16.67
N LEU A 152 5.30 -8.94 -16.11
CA LEU A 152 6.76 -8.93 -16.05
C LEU A 152 7.31 -10.01 -15.12
N GLU A 153 6.68 -10.25 -13.97
CA GLU A 153 7.03 -11.36 -13.08
C GLU A 153 6.85 -12.72 -13.77
N LYS A 154 5.79 -12.88 -14.57
CA LYS A 154 5.59 -14.08 -15.39
C LYS A 154 6.74 -14.28 -16.37
N ILE A 155 7.10 -13.26 -17.16
CA ILE A 155 8.24 -13.33 -18.09
C ILE A 155 9.55 -13.65 -17.34
N LYS A 156 9.78 -13.06 -16.18
CA LYS A 156 10.99 -13.33 -15.37
C LYS A 156 11.08 -14.78 -14.91
N SER A 157 9.93 -15.40 -14.59
CA SER A 157 9.83 -16.79 -14.14
C SER A 157 10.05 -17.83 -15.25
N GLU A 158 9.93 -17.44 -16.52
CA GLU A 158 10.13 -18.32 -17.65
C GLU A 158 11.61 -18.76 -17.80
N LYS A 159 11.82 -20.03 -18.16
CA LYS A 159 13.16 -20.64 -18.26
C LYS A 159 13.99 -20.08 -19.42
N ASN A 160 13.33 -19.60 -20.47
CA ASN A 160 13.97 -19.13 -21.70
C ASN A 160 14.27 -17.62 -21.71
N THR A 161 13.98 -16.93 -20.61
CA THR A 161 14.17 -15.48 -20.51
C THR A 161 15.65 -15.15 -20.32
N LYS A 162 16.18 -14.31 -21.22
CA LYS A 162 17.59 -13.86 -21.21
C LYS A 162 17.95 -13.19 -19.89
N ALA A 163 19.18 -13.40 -19.41
CA ALA A 163 19.66 -12.86 -18.13
C ALA A 163 19.62 -11.33 -18.10
N GLU A 164 19.94 -10.69 -19.23
CA GLU A 164 19.90 -9.24 -19.38
C GLU A 164 18.47 -8.69 -19.22
N LEU A 165 17.48 -9.39 -19.79
CA LEU A 165 16.08 -9.02 -19.69
C LEU A 165 15.54 -9.18 -18.26
N LYS A 166 16.04 -10.16 -17.49
CA LYS A 166 15.65 -10.32 -16.07
C LYS A 166 16.11 -9.15 -15.20
N VAL A 167 17.33 -8.67 -15.42
CA VAL A 167 17.87 -7.49 -14.72
C VAL A 167 17.09 -6.24 -15.11
N GLU A 168 16.77 -6.09 -16.39
CA GLU A 168 15.94 -4.97 -16.86
C GLU A 168 14.54 -4.98 -16.24
N ILE A 169 13.89 -6.14 -16.20
CA ILE A 169 12.57 -6.31 -15.57
C ILE A 169 12.63 -5.92 -14.08
N GLU A 170 13.68 -6.31 -13.36
CA GLU A 170 13.84 -5.90 -11.96
C GLU A 170 13.94 -4.37 -11.80
N ASP A 171 14.71 -3.70 -12.65
CA ASP A 171 14.83 -2.24 -12.64
C ASP A 171 13.48 -1.55 -12.96
N ILE A 172 12.73 -2.08 -13.93
CA ILE A 172 11.38 -1.62 -14.27
C ILE A 172 10.42 -1.78 -13.09
N LEU A 173 10.42 -2.95 -12.43
CA LEU A 173 9.52 -3.23 -11.30
C LEU A 173 9.77 -2.30 -10.11
N VAL A 174 11.03 -1.90 -9.88
CA VAL A 174 11.38 -0.92 -8.83
C VAL A 174 10.87 0.48 -9.16
N LYS A 175 10.81 0.85 -10.45
CA LYS A 175 10.42 2.18 -10.90
C LYS A 175 8.92 2.31 -11.18
N LEU A 176 8.18 1.21 -11.17
CA LEU A 176 6.80 1.14 -11.66
C LEU A 176 5.86 2.14 -10.98
N ASP A 177 5.95 2.29 -9.66
CA ASP A 177 5.09 3.21 -8.88
C ASP A 177 5.29 4.69 -9.24
N GLY A 178 6.41 5.03 -9.88
CA GLY A 178 6.74 6.39 -10.31
C GLY A 178 6.51 6.66 -11.79
N MET A 179 6.05 5.68 -12.57
CA MET A 179 5.86 5.83 -14.02
C MET A 179 4.60 6.63 -14.35
N THR A 180 4.71 7.44 -15.41
CA THR A 180 3.59 8.18 -16.01
C THR A 180 2.70 7.28 -16.86
N ALA A 181 1.51 7.77 -17.21
CA ALA A 181 0.58 7.08 -18.11
C ALA A 181 1.21 6.74 -19.46
N ASP A 182 2.00 7.65 -20.02
CA ASP A 182 2.66 7.46 -21.31
C ASP A 182 3.78 6.41 -21.23
N GLU A 183 4.56 6.41 -20.15
CA GLU A 183 5.58 5.39 -19.90
C GLU A 183 4.95 4.02 -19.73
N MET A 184 3.89 3.89 -18.91
CA MET A 184 3.17 2.62 -18.75
C MET A 184 2.51 2.17 -20.06
N SER A 185 1.99 3.10 -20.87
CA SER A 185 1.43 2.81 -22.21
C SER A 185 2.49 2.28 -23.17
N ALA A 186 3.69 2.88 -23.17
CA ALA A 186 4.82 2.40 -23.95
C ALA A 186 5.25 1.00 -23.51
N MET A 187 5.20 0.70 -22.21
CA MET A 187 5.48 -0.61 -21.65
C MET A 187 4.47 -1.66 -22.11
N MET A 188 3.18 -1.36 -22.08
CA MET A 188 2.14 -2.25 -22.61
C MET A 188 2.41 -2.66 -24.06
N LYS A 189 2.78 -1.69 -24.91
CA LYS A 189 3.09 -1.93 -26.33
C LYS A 189 4.38 -2.74 -26.50
N ARG A 190 5.42 -2.41 -25.73
CA ARG A 190 6.73 -3.07 -25.81
C ARG A 190 6.64 -4.56 -25.48
N PHE A 191 5.81 -4.93 -24.52
CA PHE A 191 5.64 -6.31 -24.06
C PHE A 191 4.42 -7.03 -24.67
N ASP A 192 3.78 -6.45 -25.71
CA ASP A 192 2.54 -6.97 -26.35
C ASP A 192 1.50 -7.45 -25.31
N MET A 193 1.25 -6.61 -24.30
CA MET A 193 0.41 -6.99 -23.17
C MET A 193 -1.05 -7.12 -23.58
N LYS A 194 -1.68 -8.21 -23.15
CA LYS A 194 -3.09 -8.55 -23.39
C LYS A 194 -3.81 -8.87 -22.09
N SER A 195 -5.13 -8.88 -22.14
CA SER A 195 -5.96 -9.27 -21.00
C SER A 195 -5.52 -10.65 -20.47
N PRO A 196 -5.24 -10.79 -19.17
CA PRO A 196 -4.74 -12.04 -18.60
C PRO A 196 -5.82 -13.14 -18.56
N VAL A 197 -7.10 -12.74 -18.64
CA VAL A 197 -8.25 -13.65 -18.56
C VAL A 197 -8.66 -14.13 -19.95
N SER A 198 -8.74 -13.22 -20.91
CA SER A 198 -9.34 -13.48 -22.24
C SER A 198 -8.33 -13.50 -23.38
N GLY A 199 -7.12 -12.95 -23.18
CA GLY A 199 -6.13 -12.72 -24.24
C GLY A 199 -6.50 -11.61 -25.23
N ASN A 200 -7.55 -10.83 -24.97
CA ASN A 200 -7.95 -9.72 -25.84
C ASN A 200 -7.02 -8.50 -25.72
N GLU A 201 -7.13 -7.59 -26.69
CA GLU A 201 -6.48 -6.28 -26.64
C GLU A 201 -7.01 -5.43 -25.48
N LEU A 202 -6.11 -4.58 -24.98
CA LEU A 202 -6.34 -3.68 -23.87
C LEU A 202 -6.42 -2.24 -24.36
N THR A 203 -7.29 -1.44 -23.76
CA THR A 203 -7.39 -0.01 -24.07
C THR A 203 -6.13 0.75 -23.61
N PRO A 204 -5.88 1.96 -24.12
CA PRO A 204 -4.89 2.85 -23.53
C PRO A 204 -5.14 3.09 -22.04
N PRO A 205 -4.09 3.40 -21.26
CA PRO A 205 -4.23 3.79 -19.87
C PRO A 205 -5.17 4.98 -19.71
N ILE A 206 -6.09 4.89 -18.76
CA ILE A 206 -6.98 5.97 -18.37
C ILE A 206 -6.91 6.17 -16.86
N GLU A 207 -6.97 7.42 -16.43
CA GLU A 207 -7.12 7.73 -15.00
C GLU A 207 -8.51 7.31 -14.53
N PHE A 208 -8.55 6.58 -13.43
CA PHE A 208 -9.77 6.13 -12.79
C PHE A 208 -9.78 6.55 -11.32
N ASN A 209 -10.74 7.41 -10.96
CA ASN A 209 -10.91 7.86 -9.59
C ASN A 209 -11.36 6.69 -8.71
N LEU A 210 -10.62 6.41 -7.65
CA LEU A 210 -10.87 5.28 -6.75
C LEU A 210 -11.96 5.54 -5.71
N MET A 211 -12.41 6.79 -5.58
CA MET A 211 -13.40 7.16 -4.57
C MET A 211 -14.80 6.72 -5.01
N PHE A 212 -15.50 6.03 -4.12
CA PHE A 212 -16.92 5.72 -4.31
C PHE A 212 -17.73 7.01 -4.27
N ASN A 213 -18.29 7.40 -5.41
CA ASN A 213 -19.16 8.57 -5.50
C ASN A 213 -20.60 8.23 -5.10
N THR A 214 -21.35 9.25 -4.69
CA THR A 214 -22.77 9.15 -4.39
C THR A 214 -23.43 10.54 -4.48
N GLN A 215 -24.74 10.61 -4.29
CA GLN A 215 -25.50 11.84 -4.25
C GLN A 215 -26.09 12.05 -2.86
N ILE A 216 -25.90 13.24 -2.30
CA ILE A 216 -26.39 13.63 -0.99
C ILE A 216 -27.74 14.34 -1.14
N GLY A 217 -28.77 13.78 -0.51
CA GLY A 217 -30.11 14.32 -0.54
C GLY A 217 -30.90 13.95 -1.81
N PRO A 218 -32.22 14.21 -1.81
CA PRO A 218 -33.13 13.69 -2.83
C PRO A 218 -33.04 14.42 -4.18
N SER A 219 -32.45 15.62 -4.21
CA SER A 219 -32.36 16.44 -5.42
C SER A 219 -31.22 16.02 -6.35
N GLY A 220 -30.29 15.16 -5.89
CA GLY A 220 -29.11 14.76 -6.66
C GLY A 220 -28.09 15.89 -6.90
N LEU A 221 -28.34 17.09 -6.38
CA LEU A 221 -27.52 18.28 -6.64
C LEU A 221 -26.21 18.29 -5.87
N VAL A 222 -26.19 17.68 -4.69
CA VAL A 222 -25.00 17.65 -3.85
C VAL A 222 -24.24 16.36 -4.12
N LYS A 223 -23.15 16.45 -4.87
CA LYS A 223 -22.26 15.32 -5.09
C LYS A 223 -21.43 15.04 -3.84
N GLY A 224 -21.32 13.77 -3.48
CA GLY A 224 -20.56 13.30 -2.34
C GLY A 224 -19.76 12.05 -2.67
N PHE A 225 -18.91 11.65 -1.74
CA PHE A 225 -18.12 10.45 -1.81
C PHE A 225 -18.10 9.75 -0.45
N LEU A 226 -17.82 8.45 -0.44
CA LEU A 226 -17.34 7.79 0.77
C LEU A 226 -15.88 8.22 0.99
N ARG A 227 -15.52 8.62 2.21
CA ARG A 227 -14.18 9.10 2.52
C ARG A 227 -13.11 8.05 2.13
N PRO A 228 -12.04 8.44 1.42
CA PRO A 228 -10.91 7.54 1.14
C PRO A 228 -9.96 7.38 2.35
N GLU A 229 -10.06 8.29 3.33
CA GLU A 229 -9.27 8.30 4.56
C GLU A 229 -10.04 9.01 5.70
N THR A 230 -9.58 8.88 6.96
CA THR A 230 -10.21 9.55 8.11
C THR A 230 -9.65 10.95 8.41
N ALA A 231 -8.48 11.30 7.89
CA ALA A 231 -7.76 12.53 8.25
C ALA A 231 -8.54 13.83 7.95
N GLN A 232 -9.27 13.87 6.83
CA GLN A 232 -10.05 15.05 6.44
C GLN A 232 -11.08 15.44 7.52
N GLY A 233 -11.68 14.48 8.21
CA GLY A 233 -12.61 14.73 9.32
C GLY A 233 -11.96 15.48 10.48
N ILE A 234 -10.70 15.18 10.78
CA ILE A 234 -9.90 15.88 11.79
C ILE A 234 -9.60 17.31 11.33
N PHE A 235 -9.16 17.49 10.08
CA PHE A 235 -8.78 18.80 9.55
C PHE A 235 -9.94 19.80 9.55
N VAL A 236 -11.13 19.38 9.10
CA VAL A 236 -12.31 20.27 9.10
C VAL A 236 -12.76 20.66 10.51
N ASN A 237 -12.40 19.86 11.53
CA ASN A 237 -12.68 20.13 12.94
C ASN A 237 -11.51 20.76 13.71
N PHE A 238 -10.40 21.11 13.02
CA PHE A 238 -9.18 21.61 13.67
C PHE A 238 -9.43 22.77 14.63
N LYS A 239 -10.28 23.73 14.26
CA LYS A 239 -10.60 24.88 15.12
C LYS A 239 -11.18 24.45 16.47
N ARG A 240 -12.12 23.50 16.48
CA ARG A 240 -12.75 22.99 17.71
C ARG A 240 -11.77 22.16 18.54
N LEU A 241 -10.94 21.37 17.87
CA LEU A 241 -9.89 20.57 18.53
C LEU A 241 -8.84 21.46 19.20
N LEU A 242 -8.42 22.53 18.52
CA LEU A 242 -7.49 23.52 19.06
C LEU A 242 -8.11 24.29 20.24
N GLU A 243 -9.40 24.67 20.14
CA GLU A 243 -10.15 25.29 21.24
C GLU A 243 -10.23 24.37 22.47
N PHE A 244 -10.48 23.08 22.26
CA PHE A 244 -10.45 22.07 23.33
C PHE A 244 -9.08 22.00 24.01
N ASN A 245 -8.00 22.12 23.23
CA ASN A 245 -6.64 22.23 23.76
C ASN A 245 -6.24 23.67 24.19
N GLN A 246 -7.21 24.55 24.43
CA GLN A 246 -6.99 25.92 24.91
C GLN A 246 -6.07 26.77 24.02
N GLY A 247 -6.06 26.50 22.71
CA GLY A 247 -5.20 27.20 21.75
C GLY A 247 -3.73 26.80 21.81
N ARG A 248 -3.36 25.77 22.57
CA ARG A 248 -1.96 25.37 22.76
C ARG A 248 -1.53 24.34 21.71
N LEU A 249 -0.25 24.41 21.33
CA LEU A 249 0.42 23.45 20.47
C LEU A 249 1.68 22.92 21.19
N PRO A 250 2.13 21.69 20.91
CA PRO A 250 1.49 20.69 20.04
C PRO A 250 0.29 20.00 20.70
N PHE A 251 -0.63 19.48 19.88
CA PHE A 251 -1.62 18.47 20.28
C PHE A 251 -1.81 17.47 19.14
N ALA A 252 -2.34 16.31 19.48
CA ALA A 252 -2.65 15.28 18.51
C ALA A 252 -4.15 14.95 18.55
N ALA A 253 -4.71 14.61 17.40
CA ALA A 253 -6.07 14.11 17.27
C ALA A 253 -6.05 12.76 16.56
N ALA A 254 -7.01 11.90 16.90
CA ALA A 254 -7.10 10.54 16.40
C ALA A 254 -8.52 10.25 15.92
N GLN A 255 -8.66 9.30 14.99
CA GLN A 255 -9.94 8.78 14.56
C GLN A 255 -9.81 7.30 14.21
N VAL A 256 -10.80 6.50 14.62
CA VAL A 256 -10.92 5.07 14.26
C VAL A 256 -12.24 4.88 13.52
N GLY A 257 -12.20 4.35 12.30
CA GLY A 257 -13.41 4.01 11.55
C GLY A 257 -13.12 3.55 10.14
#